data_AF-A0A285H3H2-F1
#
_entry.id   AF-A0A285H3H2-F1
#
_cell.length_a   1.000
_cell.length_b   1.000
_cell.length_c   1.000
_cell.angle_alpha   90.00
_cell.angle_beta   90.00
_cell.angle_gamma   90.00
#
_symmetry.space_group_name_H-M   'P 1'
#
loop_
_entity.id
_entity.type
_entity.pdbx_description
1 polymer ?
#
loop_
_entity_poly.entity_id
_entity_poly.type
_entity_poly.pdbx_seq_one_letter_code
_entity_poly.pdbx_strand_id
1 'polypeptide(L)' 'MAGNEHDVNRSTKSGKFVKESTAERSPDTTTTEHVGGDQHDGDREVHRSAKTGRFVTETTAELHSSTTETQRV' A
#
# COMPACT_ATOMS: atom_id res chain seq x y z
N MET A 1 -9.73 -21.16 -10.92
CA MET A 1 -9.28 -20.87 -9.55
C MET A 1 -9.57 -19.40 -9.35
N ALA A 2 -10.42 -19.03 -8.40
CA ALA A 2 -10.72 -17.63 -8.15
C ALA A 2 -9.48 -17.03 -7.49
N GLY A 3 -8.77 -16.18 -8.20
CA GLY A 3 -7.71 -15.37 -7.61
C GLY A 3 -8.32 -14.61 -6.44
N ASN A 4 -7.64 -14.60 -5.28
CA ASN A 4 -8.05 -13.79 -4.13
C ASN A 4 -7.67 -12.32 -4.41
N GLU A 5 -8.20 -11.77 -5.51
CA GLU A 5 -8.15 -10.36 -5.82
C GLU A 5 -9.10 -9.62 -4.87
N HIS A 6 -8.56 -8.70 -4.09
CA HIS A 6 -9.34 -7.89 -3.17
C HIS A 6 -8.71 -6.53 -2.95
N ASP A 7 -9.55 -5.50 -2.90
CA ASP A 7 -9.14 -4.16 -2.55
C ASP A 7 -8.99 -4.02 -1.04
N VAL A 8 -7.80 -3.59 -0.60
CA VAL A 8 -7.50 -3.28 0.79
C VAL A 8 -7.36 -1.78 0.97
N ASN A 9 -7.97 -1.27 2.03
CA ASN A 9 -7.84 0.13 2.41
C ASN A 9 -6.88 0.26 3.59
N ARG A 10 -6.03 1.28 3.60
CA ARG A 10 -5.11 1.54 4.72
C ARG A 10 -4.95 3.02 5.03
N SER A 11 -4.57 3.33 6.26
CA SER A 11 -4.22 4.68 6.73
C SER A 11 -2.83 5.10 6.27
N THR A 12 -2.71 6.30 5.68
CA THR A 12 -1.43 6.88 5.25
C THR A 12 -0.55 7.35 6.41
N LYS A 13 -1.15 7.54 7.60
CA LYS A 13 -0.46 8.02 8.80
C LYS A 13 0.11 6.91 9.67
N SER A 14 -0.50 5.72 9.63
CA SER A 14 -0.21 4.64 10.56
C SER A 14 0.05 3.29 9.88
N GLY A 15 -0.11 3.19 8.56
CA GLY A 15 0.04 1.95 7.81
C GLY A 15 -1.05 0.89 8.08
N LYS A 16 -1.93 1.13 9.07
CA LYS A 16 -2.95 0.16 9.48
C LYS A 16 -4.02 0.00 8.40
N PHE A 17 -4.44 -1.24 8.18
CA PHE A 17 -5.63 -1.53 7.39
C PHE A 17 -6.86 -0.91 8.04
N VAL A 18 -7.68 -0.27 7.21
CA VAL A 18 -8.94 0.36 7.59
C VAL A 18 -10.05 -0.20 6.71
N LYS A 19 -11.30 0.00 7.13
CA LYS A 19 -12.45 -0.39 6.31
C LYS A 19 -12.62 0.58 5.16
N GLU A 20 -13.27 0.13 4.09
CA GLU A 20 -13.66 0.99 2.95
C GLU A 20 -14.41 2.25 3.42
N SER A 21 -15.35 2.10 4.33
CA SER A 21 -16.11 3.24 4.89
C SER A 21 -15.23 4.28 5.58
N THR A 22 -14.07 3.86 6.13
CA THR A 22 -13.09 4.80 6.69
C THR A 22 -12.31 5.49 5.58
N ALA A 23 -12.01 4.79 4.49
CA ALA A 23 -11.35 5.37 3.34
C ALA A 23 -12.23 6.38 2.60
N GLU A 24 -13.52 6.09 2.46
CA GLU A 24 -14.48 7.02 1.87
C GLU A 24 -14.68 8.27 2.72
N ARG A 25 -14.66 8.15 4.05
CA ARG A 25 -14.81 9.29 4.97
C ARG A 25 -13.56 10.15 5.09
N SER A 26 -12.38 9.56 4.84
CA SER A 26 -11.11 10.23 5.05
C SER A 26 -10.12 9.98 3.90
N PRO A 27 -10.51 10.26 2.64
CA PRO A 27 -9.74 9.90 1.45
C PRO A 27 -8.34 10.53 1.44
N ASP A 28 -8.18 11.72 2.01
CA ASP A 28 -6.87 12.40 2.15
C ASP A 28 -5.87 11.65 3.04
N THR A 29 -6.35 10.76 3.91
CA THR A 29 -5.52 10.04 4.89
C THR A 29 -5.60 8.53 4.75
N THR A 30 -6.17 8.05 3.66
CA THR A 30 -6.33 6.63 3.38
C THR A 30 -6.00 6.32 1.93
N THR A 31 -5.76 5.06 1.63
CA THR A 31 -5.50 4.62 0.26
C THR A 31 -6.07 3.24 0.04
N THR A 32 -6.63 3.04 -1.14
CA THR A 32 -7.17 1.78 -1.64
C THR A 32 -6.14 1.14 -2.55
N GLU A 33 -5.85 -0.12 -2.31
CA GLU A 33 -4.87 -0.90 -3.06
C GLU A 33 -5.45 -2.23 -3.46
N HIS A 34 -5.26 -2.57 -4.73
CA HIS A 34 -5.70 -3.84 -5.28
C HIS A 34 -4.63 -4.90 -4.99
N VAL A 35 -5.01 -5.97 -4.30
CA VAL A 35 -4.10 -7.06 -3.90
C VAL A 35 -4.63 -8.37 -4.46
N GLY A 36 -3.76 -9.11 -5.16
CA GLY A 36 -4.08 -10.39 -5.75
C GLY A 36 -4.56 -10.29 -7.20
N GLY A 37 -4.06 -11.22 -8.02
CA GLY A 37 -4.37 -11.37 -9.44
C GLY A 37 -3.46 -12.46 -10.02
N ASP A 38 -4.04 -13.59 -10.41
CA ASP A 38 -3.30 -14.66 -11.07
C ASP A 38 -2.87 -14.17 -12.46
N GLN A 39 -1.61 -13.76 -12.62
CA GLN A 39 -0.75 -14.06 -13.78
C GLN A 39 0.64 -13.40 -13.60
N HIS A 40 1.65 -14.23 -13.37
CA HIS A 40 3.07 -14.02 -13.73
C HIS A 40 3.89 -12.84 -13.14
N ASP A 41 3.29 -11.89 -12.44
CA ASP A 41 3.97 -10.69 -11.90
C ASP A 41 3.80 -10.53 -10.36
N GLY A 42 3.67 -11.65 -9.64
CA GLY A 42 3.20 -11.74 -8.24
C GLY A 42 4.10 -11.24 -7.11
N ASP A 43 5.09 -10.39 -7.39
CA ASP A 43 5.92 -9.75 -6.37
C ASP A 43 6.29 -8.34 -6.85
N ARG A 44 5.29 -7.50 -7.18
CA ARG A 44 5.61 -6.11 -7.48
C ARG A 44 5.94 -5.41 -6.16
N GLU A 45 7.23 -5.38 -5.83
CA GLU A 45 7.72 -4.58 -4.72
C GLU A 45 7.45 -3.10 -5.02
N VAL A 46 6.69 -2.48 -4.13
CA VAL A 46 6.51 -1.03 -4.13
C VAL A 46 6.96 -0.51 -2.77
N HIS A 47 7.55 0.69 -2.79
CA HIS A 47 8.02 1.35 -1.58
C HIS A 47 7.14 2.53 -1.25
N ARG A 48 6.88 2.75 0.04
CA ARG A 48 5.95 3.78 0.49
C ARG A 48 6.40 4.47 1.75
N SER A 49 6.33 5.80 1.79
CA SER A 49 6.66 6.56 3.00
C SER A 49 5.61 6.32 4.09
N ALA A 50 6.04 5.79 5.25
CA ALA A 50 5.21 5.59 6.43
C ALA A 50 4.67 6.91 7.03
N LYS A 51 5.33 8.04 6.71
CA LYS A 51 4.95 9.38 7.22
C LYS A 51 3.90 10.07 6.37
N THR A 52 3.94 9.86 5.06
CA THR A 52 3.10 10.61 4.10
C THR A 52 2.13 9.72 3.33
N GLY A 53 2.33 8.40 3.39
CA GLY A 53 1.62 7.44 2.54
C GLY A 53 1.87 7.67 1.05
N ARG A 54 2.94 8.34 0.63
CA ARG A 54 3.25 8.46 -0.80
C ARG A 54 4.08 7.27 -1.27
N PHE A 55 3.81 6.76 -2.46
CA PHE A 55 4.72 5.84 -3.13
C PHE A 55 6.03 6.58 -3.41
N VAL A 56 7.13 5.91 -3.10
CA VAL A 56 8.47 6.42 -3.28
C VAL A 56 9.29 5.43 -4.09
N THR A 57 10.37 5.92 -4.68
CA THR A 57 11.28 5.07 -5.44
C THR A 57 12.12 4.19 -4.51
N GLU A 58 12.70 3.13 -5.06
CA GLU A 58 13.66 2.25 -4.37
C GLU A 58 14.79 3.06 -3.72
N THR A 59 15.39 4.01 -4.45
CA THR A 59 16.43 4.90 -3.90
C THR A 59 15.94 5.67 -2.66
N THR A 60 14.68 6.11 -2.65
CA THR A 60 14.10 6.79 -1.48
C THR A 60 13.88 5.80 -0.33
N ALA A 61 13.51 4.56 -0.66
CA ALA A 61 13.38 3.49 0.31
C ALA A 61 14.72 3.12 0.95
N GLU A 62 15.80 3.11 0.18
CA GLU A 62 17.15 2.86 0.69
C GLU A 62 17.63 4.02 1.58
N LEU A 63 17.48 5.26 1.11
CA LEU A 63 17.89 6.46 1.85
C LEU A 63 17.05 6.72 3.10
N HIS A 64 15.78 6.32 3.08
CA HIS A 64 14.82 6.55 4.16
C HIS A 64 14.16 5.24 4.63
N SER A 65 14.95 4.17 4.74
CA SER A 65 14.49 2.83 5.14
C SER A 65 13.79 2.80 6.50
N SER A 66 14.19 3.68 7.42
CA SER A 66 13.54 3.82 8.73
C SER A 66 12.13 4.41 8.67
N THR A 67 11.74 5.02 7.55
CA THR A 67 10.43 5.66 7.37
C THR A 67 9.75 5.27 6.06
N THR A 68 10.24 4.20 5.43
CA THR A 68 9.70 3.68 4.18
C THR A 68 9.38 2.21 4.38
N GLU A 69 8.17 1.82 4.02
CA GLU A 69 7.71 0.45 4.05
C GLU A 69 7.82 -0.14 2.65
N THR A 70 8.43 -1.32 2.56
CA THR A 70 8.45 -2.15 1.36
C THR A 70 7.29 -3.13 1.45
N GLN A 71 6.50 -3.21 0.39
CA GLN A 71 5.32 -4.05 0.34
C GLN A 71 5.29 -4.80 -0.99
N ARG A 72 4.74 -6.02 -0.95
CA ARG A 72 4.49 -6.84 -2.12
C ARG A 72 2.99 -6.78 -2.40
N VAL A 73 2.62 -6.45 -3.64
CA VAL A 73 1.24 -6.40 -4.12
C VAL A 73 1.02 -7.43 -5.22
#